data_AF-A0A7R9SKU4-F1
#
_entry.id   AF-A0A7R9SKU4-F1
#
_cell.length_a   1.000
_cell.length_b   1.000
_cell.length_c   1.000
_cell.angle_alpha   90.00
_cell.angle_beta   90.00
_cell.angle_gamma   90.00
#
_symmetry.space_group_name_H-M   'P 1'
#
loop_
_entity.id
_entity.type
_entity.pdbx_description
1 polymer ?
#
loop_
_entity_poly.entity_id
_entity_poly.type
_entity_poly.pdbx_seq_one_letter_code
_entity_poly.pdbx_strand_id
1 'polypeptide(L)'
;MSSLQDIIQSAASLHHTNHHRGGRNVPLPPPIAQVLRYYRYLSKLSRRVPTRHNRGLLRTQRQLLYGMLQDYDLRRIQRRTATVFDLNRHLNRHLPHLSPPILDNSLISHTPHEKCESLASAFANNMREPPSIDPIHVRTELRWRYHQLQPDVDDRPLLTSASIRQIIAKLPRRKAPGIDGLPNEILKILPDEAIDAITTLLNKIFSTGEYPAPWKHALVLPIPKPGPVQNTPSFYRPISLLPSLSRLAELSLLPYLRAALPDAL
;
A
#
# COMPACT_ATOMS: atom_id res chain seq x y z
N MET A 1 20.68 18.35 16.70
CA MET A 1 19.34 17.78 16.98
C MET A 1 18.99 16.89 15.81
N SER A 2 18.96 15.58 15.99
CA SER A 2 18.58 14.63 14.93
C SER A 2 17.11 14.84 14.55
N SER A 3 16.80 14.84 13.25
CA SER A 3 15.43 15.08 12.79
C SER A 3 14.53 13.89 13.17
N LEU A 4 13.22 14.12 13.29
CA LEU A 4 12.24 13.06 13.53
C LEU A 4 12.31 11.94 12.49
N GLN A 5 12.74 12.25 11.26
CA GLN A 5 12.95 11.26 10.19
C GLN A 5 14.14 10.33 10.49
N ASP A 6 15.21 10.86 11.07
CA ASP A 6 16.40 10.09 11.45
C ASP A 6 16.09 9.12 12.60
N ILE A 7 15.21 9.53 13.53
CA ILE A 7 14.77 8.69 14.65
C ILE A 7 13.88 7.55 14.14
N ILE A 8 13.00 7.82 13.17
CA ILE A 8 12.12 6.80 12.55
C ILE A 8 12.94 5.81 11.71
N GLN A 9 13.94 6.27 10.95
CA GLN A 9 14.85 5.40 10.20
C GLN A 9 15.75 4.57 11.13
N SER A 10 16.23 5.16 12.22
CA SER A 10 17.01 4.46 13.25
C SER A 10 16.17 3.37 13.94
N ALA A 11 14.92 3.68 14.30
CA ALA A 11 13.98 2.70 14.88
C ALA A 11 13.63 1.55 13.92
N ALA A 12 13.50 1.83 12.62
CA ALA A 12 13.28 0.82 11.59
C ALA A 12 14.51 -0.10 11.41
N SER A 13 15.73 0.44 11.55
CA SER A 13 16.98 -0.33 11.49
C SER A 13 17.20 -1.22 12.73
N LEU A 14 16.80 -0.74 13.92
CA LEU A 14 16.91 -1.46 15.19
C LEU A 14 15.90 -2.62 15.33
N HIS A 15 14.72 -2.51 14.70
CA HIS A 15 13.75 -3.61 14.66
C HIS A 15 14.22 -4.82 13.82
N HIS A 16 15.25 -4.66 12.98
CA HIS A 16 15.90 -5.78 12.29
C HIS A 16 16.98 -6.48 13.12
N THR A 17 17.33 -5.94 14.28
CA THR A 17 18.36 -6.50 15.16
C THR A 17 17.79 -6.82 16.53
N ASN A 18 16.99 -7.88 16.66
CA ASN A 18 17.06 -8.68 17.89
C ASN A 18 16.52 -10.12 17.78
N HIS A 19 17.42 -11.03 18.17
CA HIS A 19 17.18 -12.30 18.86
C HIS A 19 16.33 -13.37 18.18
N HIS A 20 16.99 -14.17 17.33
CA HIS A 20 16.67 -15.59 17.18
C HIS A 20 17.86 -16.46 17.63
N ARG A 21 17.74 -17.03 18.84
CA ARG A 21 18.51 -18.21 19.25
C ARG A 21 17.99 -19.39 18.43
N GLY A 22 18.78 -19.84 17.46
CA GLY A 22 18.48 -21.02 16.65
C GLY A 22 19.18 -20.99 15.30
N GLY A 23 20.44 -21.45 15.26
CA GLY A 23 21.23 -21.63 14.04
C GLY A 23 21.72 -20.33 13.41
N ARG A 24 23.05 -20.09 13.42
CA ARG A 24 23.67 -18.98 12.69
C ARG A 24 23.32 -19.10 11.19
N ASN A 25 22.39 -18.27 10.73
CA ASN A 25 22.00 -18.09 9.33
C ASN A 25 23.18 -17.49 8.56
N VAL A 26 23.73 -18.21 7.59
CA VAL A 26 24.75 -17.67 6.68
C VAL A 26 24.02 -17.16 5.44
N PRO A 27 23.90 -15.84 5.23
CA PRO A 27 23.30 -15.31 4.02
C PRO A 27 24.11 -15.73 2.79
N LEU A 28 23.45 -15.99 1.66
CA LEU A 28 24.16 -16.12 0.39
C LEU A 28 24.95 -14.83 0.12
N PRO A 29 26.15 -14.93 -0.48
CA PRO A 29 26.85 -13.76 -0.96
C PRO A 29 25.92 -12.92 -1.84
N PRO A 30 25.89 -11.59 -1.65
CA PRO A 30 25.04 -10.69 -2.44
C PRO A 30 25.09 -10.94 -3.96
N PRO A 31 26.25 -11.26 -4.58
CA PRO A 31 26.33 -11.58 -6.01
C PRO A 31 25.53 -12.83 -6.42
N ILE A 32 25.62 -13.92 -5.65
CA ILE A 32 24.88 -15.18 -5.92
C ILE A 32 23.38 -14.96 -5.72
N ALA A 33 23.00 -14.20 -4.69
CA ALA A 33 21.60 -13.88 -4.42
C ALA A 33 20.97 -13.02 -5.53
N GLN A 34 21.73 -12.09 -6.12
CA GLN A 34 21.26 -11.26 -7.25
C GLN A 34 21.09 -12.10 -8.53
N VAL A 35 22.06 -12.96 -8.82
CA VAL A 35 22.03 -13.83 -9.99
C VAL A 35 20.90 -14.86 -9.91
N LEU A 36 20.67 -15.44 -8.72
CA LEU A 36 19.56 -16.35 -8.45
C LEU A 36 18.19 -15.64 -8.59
N ARG A 37 18.08 -14.38 -8.16
CA ARG A 37 16.88 -13.55 -8.36
C ARG A 37 16.56 -13.40 -9.85
N TYR A 38 17.57 -13.05 -10.65
CA TYR A 38 17.39 -12.84 -12.08
C TYR A 38 17.11 -14.15 -12.85
N TYR A 39 17.79 -15.25 -12.50
CA TYR A 39 17.53 -16.59 -13.07
C TYR A 39 16.06 -17.01 -12.88
N ARG A 40 15.51 -16.82 -11.68
CA ARG A 40 14.13 -17.21 -11.36
C ARG A 40 13.10 -16.31 -12.02
N TYR A 41 13.39 -15.01 -12.14
CA TYR A 41 12.60 -14.10 -12.95
C TYR A 41 12.54 -14.57 -14.41
N LEU A 42 13.69 -14.89 -15.01
CA LEU A 42 13.77 -15.42 -16.38
C LEU A 42 13.10 -16.79 -16.53
N SER A 43 13.16 -17.64 -15.50
CA SER A 43 12.51 -18.96 -15.51
C SER A 43 10.98 -18.83 -15.54
N LYS A 44 10.43 -17.93 -14.72
CA LYS A 44 9.00 -17.59 -14.77
C LYS A 44 8.64 -16.91 -16.09
N LEU A 45 9.45 -15.97 -16.56
CA LEU A 45 9.24 -15.27 -17.83
C LEU A 45 9.22 -16.23 -19.02
N SER A 46 10.22 -17.12 -19.13
CA SER A 46 10.32 -18.08 -20.24
C SER A 46 9.21 -19.14 -20.26
N ARG A 47 8.58 -19.42 -19.11
CA ARG A 47 7.38 -20.29 -19.04
C ARG A 47 6.12 -19.58 -19.53
N ARG A 48 6.06 -18.26 -19.36
CA ARG A 48 4.87 -17.43 -19.64
C ARG A 48 4.91 -16.79 -21.02
N VAL A 49 6.11 -16.40 -21.47
CA VAL A 49 6.39 -15.75 -22.75
C VAL A 49 7.56 -16.52 -23.38
N PRO A 50 7.28 -17.66 -24.04
CA PRO A 50 8.29 -18.60 -24.49
C PRO A 50 8.93 -18.16 -25.82
N THR A 51 9.64 -17.02 -25.84
CA THR A 51 10.39 -16.53 -27.00
C THR A 51 11.80 -17.12 -27.05
N ARG A 52 12.41 -17.15 -28.24
CA ARG A 52 13.82 -17.58 -28.43
C ARG A 52 14.78 -16.73 -27.59
N HIS A 53 14.51 -15.43 -27.52
CA HIS A 53 15.26 -14.48 -26.70
C HIS A 53 15.18 -14.80 -25.20
N ASN A 54 13.97 -15.00 -24.64
CA ASN A 54 13.78 -15.32 -23.22
C ASN A 54 14.40 -16.67 -22.83
N ARG A 55 14.30 -17.67 -23.72
CA ARG A 55 14.98 -18.97 -23.54
C ARG A 55 16.51 -18.80 -23.56
N GLY A 56 17.04 -17.93 -24.40
CA GLY A 56 18.47 -17.60 -24.46
C GLY A 56 18.99 -16.91 -23.20
N LEU A 57 18.28 -15.89 -22.71
CA LEU A 57 18.59 -15.23 -21.45
C LEU A 57 18.55 -16.21 -20.27
N LEU A 58 17.51 -17.05 -20.19
CA LEU A 58 17.39 -18.06 -19.15
C LEU A 58 18.56 -19.04 -19.14
N ARG A 59 18.99 -19.51 -20.32
CA ARG A 59 20.15 -20.42 -20.45
C ARG A 59 21.44 -19.76 -19.96
N THR A 60 21.69 -18.53 -20.39
CA THR A 60 22.87 -17.75 -20.00
C THR A 60 22.91 -17.52 -18.50
N GLN A 61 21.78 -17.09 -17.93
CA GLN A 61 21.67 -16.84 -16.50
C GLN A 61 21.76 -18.12 -15.66
N ARG A 62 21.26 -19.24 -16.19
CA ARG A 62 21.40 -20.57 -15.57
C ARG A 62 22.86 -20.99 -15.49
N GLN A 63 23.61 -20.79 -16.59
CA GLN A 63 25.02 -21.12 -16.66
C GLN A 63 25.86 -20.27 -15.70
N LEU A 64 25.56 -18.97 -15.63
CA LEU A 64 26.21 -18.04 -14.70
C LEU A 64 25.93 -18.42 -13.24
N LEU A 65 24.68 -18.77 -12.90
CA LEU A 65 24.32 -19.24 -11.55
C LEU A 65 25.08 -20.52 -11.17
N TYR A 66 25.15 -21.50 -12.08
CA TYR A 66 25.88 -22.74 -11.81
C TYR A 66 27.39 -22.53 -11.67
N GLY A 67 28.00 -21.66 -12.48
CA GLY A 67 29.41 -21.29 -12.33
C GLY A 67 29.68 -20.67 -10.96
N MET A 68 28.87 -19.68 -10.55
CA MET A 68 29.03 -19.04 -9.24
C MET A 68 28.76 -19.99 -8.06
N LEU A 69 27.91 -21.01 -8.24
CA LEU A 69 27.67 -22.04 -7.22
C LEU A 69 28.77 -23.11 -7.18
N GLN A 70 29.53 -23.29 -8.27
CA GLN A 70 30.72 -24.16 -8.29
C GLN A 70 31.90 -23.47 -7.59
N ASP A 71 32.06 -22.16 -7.80
CA ASP A 71 33.10 -21.35 -7.15
C ASP A 71 32.79 -21.08 -5.67
N TYR A 72 31.51 -21.09 -5.30
CA TYR A 72 31.08 -20.95 -3.92
C TYR A 72 31.09 -22.31 -3.22
N ASP A 73 31.97 -22.49 -2.24
CA ASP A 73 32.13 -23.76 -1.54
C ASP A 73 30.83 -24.21 -0.83
N LEU A 74 30.01 -24.99 -1.53
CA LEU A 74 28.75 -25.57 -1.07
C LEU A 74 28.94 -26.47 0.17
N ARG A 75 30.19 -26.85 0.49
CA ARG A 75 30.53 -27.64 1.70
C ARG A 75 30.19 -26.90 3.00
N ARG A 76 30.13 -25.56 2.98
CA ARG A 76 29.69 -24.76 4.14
C ARG A 76 28.17 -24.84 4.39
N ILE A 77 27.37 -25.08 3.37
CA ILE A 77 25.90 -25.16 3.48
C ILE A 77 25.41 -26.60 3.71
N GLN A 78 26.10 -27.59 3.13
CA GLN A 78 25.73 -29.01 3.20
C GLN A 78 25.75 -29.63 4.61
N ARG A 79 26.48 -29.06 5.58
CA ARG A 79 26.58 -29.67 6.92
C ARG A 79 25.28 -29.61 7.75
N ARG A 80 24.23 -28.89 7.33
CA ARG A 80 22.99 -28.72 8.13
C ARG A 80 21.66 -28.86 7.42
N THR A 81 21.59 -28.81 6.09
CA THR A 81 20.33 -28.99 5.35
C THR A 81 20.34 -30.36 4.66
N ALA A 82 19.57 -31.30 5.19
CA ALA A 82 19.60 -32.72 4.78
C ALA A 82 19.14 -32.95 3.32
N THR A 83 18.47 -31.98 2.69
CA THR A 83 18.04 -32.10 1.29
C THR A 83 18.20 -30.80 0.49
N VAL A 84 18.32 -30.91 -0.84
CA VAL A 84 18.27 -29.79 -1.79
C VAL A 84 16.97 -28.98 -1.65
N PHE A 85 15.88 -29.63 -1.24
CA PHE A 85 14.60 -28.99 -0.95
C PHE A 85 14.66 -28.08 0.28
N ASP A 86 15.29 -28.53 1.37
CA ASP A 86 15.48 -27.72 2.58
C ASP A 86 16.40 -26.54 2.33
N LEU A 87 17.43 -26.76 1.50
CA LEU A 87 18.34 -25.74 1.02
C LEU A 87 17.56 -24.69 0.19
N ASN A 88 16.73 -25.12 -0.76
CA ASN A 88 15.89 -24.23 -1.55
C ASN A 88 14.89 -23.46 -0.67
N ARG A 89 14.23 -24.13 0.29
CA ARG A 89 13.31 -23.51 1.26
C ARG A 89 14.02 -22.48 2.15
N HIS A 90 15.23 -22.79 2.62
CA HIS A 90 16.06 -21.89 3.43
C HIS A 90 16.51 -20.66 2.64
N LEU A 91 16.97 -20.85 1.40
CA LEU A 91 17.32 -19.77 0.47
C LEU A 91 16.10 -18.91 0.08
N ASN A 92 14.90 -19.49 0.08
CA ASN A 92 13.65 -18.81 -0.22
C ASN A 92 13.06 -18.01 0.94
N ARG A 93 13.47 -18.26 2.20
CA ARG A 93 12.94 -17.55 3.38
C ARG A 93 13.23 -16.05 3.39
N HIS A 94 14.28 -15.61 2.67
CA HIS A 94 14.76 -14.22 2.66
C HIS A 94 14.56 -13.52 1.31
N LEU A 95 13.90 -14.15 0.34
CA LEU A 95 13.65 -13.57 -0.97
C LEU A 95 12.28 -12.89 -1.00
N PRO A 96 12.19 -11.60 -1.38
CA PRO A 96 10.91 -10.91 -1.43
C PRO A 96 9.98 -11.61 -2.41
N HIS A 97 8.70 -11.71 -2.06
CA HIS A 97 7.67 -12.28 -2.90
C HIS A 97 7.56 -11.46 -4.20
N LEU A 98 8.24 -11.90 -5.26
CA LEU A 98 8.25 -11.19 -6.54
C LEU A 98 6.88 -11.35 -7.21
N SER A 99 6.18 -10.22 -7.37
CA SER A 99 4.98 -10.14 -8.19
C SER A 99 5.28 -10.58 -9.63
N PRO A 100 4.33 -11.25 -10.30
CA PRO A 100 4.48 -11.61 -11.70
C PRO A 100 4.76 -10.37 -12.58
N PRO A 101 5.42 -10.52 -13.75
CA PRO A 101 5.44 -9.46 -14.75
C PRO A 101 4.02 -9.02 -15.10
N ILE A 102 3.85 -7.74 -15.41
CA ILE A 102 2.57 -7.18 -15.85
C ILE A 102 2.63 -7.02 -17.37
N LEU A 103 1.63 -7.54 -18.07
CA LEU A 103 1.43 -7.47 -19.51
C LEU A 103 0.27 -6.51 -19.76
N ASP A 104 0.59 -5.40 -20.42
CA ASP A 104 -0.35 -4.33 -20.71
C ASP A 104 -0.15 -3.91 -22.17
N ASN A 105 -1.16 -4.08 -23.02
CA ASN A 105 -1.13 -3.75 -24.46
C ASN A 105 0.16 -4.19 -25.18
N SER A 106 0.56 -5.45 -24.99
CA SER A 106 1.81 -6.06 -25.53
C SER A 106 3.13 -5.58 -24.93
N LEU A 107 3.13 -4.61 -24.00
CA LEU A 107 4.29 -4.23 -23.21
C LEU A 107 4.39 -5.09 -21.95
N ILE A 108 5.60 -5.54 -21.63
CA ILE A 108 5.85 -6.36 -20.45
C ILE A 108 6.68 -5.59 -19.43
N SER A 109 6.08 -5.33 -18.28
CA SER A 109 6.69 -4.65 -17.14
C SER A 109 7.32 -5.67 -16.19
N HIS A 110 8.61 -5.48 -15.93
CA HIS A 110 9.45 -6.42 -15.19
C HIS A 110 9.94 -5.84 -13.89
N THR A 111 10.39 -4.59 -13.92
CA THR A 111 10.86 -3.88 -12.73
C THR A 111 9.68 -3.44 -11.87
N PRO A 112 9.87 -3.26 -10.55
CA PRO A 112 8.82 -2.71 -9.68
C PRO A 112 8.30 -1.36 -10.19
N HIS A 113 9.20 -0.50 -10.68
CA HIS A 113 8.86 0.80 -11.24
C HIS A 113 7.96 0.69 -12.48
N GLU A 114 8.35 -0.09 -13.49
CA GLU A 114 7.54 -0.32 -14.71
C GLU A 114 6.16 -0.88 -14.36
N LYS A 115 6.09 -1.80 -13.40
CA LYS A 115 4.83 -2.39 -12.95
C LYS A 115 3.95 -1.34 -12.28
N CYS A 116 4.51 -0.47 -11.46
CA CYS A 116 3.80 0.65 -10.83
C CYS A 116 3.23 1.59 -11.88
N GLU A 117 4.03 1.99 -12.88
CA GLU A 117 3.58 2.86 -13.97
C GLU A 117 2.47 2.23 -14.81
N SER A 118 2.61 0.96 -15.21
CA SER A 118 1.57 0.25 -15.96
C SER A 118 0.26 0.15 -15.16
N LEU A 119 0.34 -0.15 -13.86
CA LEU A 119 -0.85 -0.17 -13.00
C LEU A 119 -1.45 1.22 -12.81
N ALA A 120 -0.63 2.24 -12.60
CA ALA A 120 -1.08 3.61 -12.42
C ALA A 120 -1.83 4.11 -13.65
N SER A 121 -1.26 3.91 -14.85
CA SER A 121 -1.91 4.25 -16.12
C SER A 121 -3.24 3.49 -16.30
N ALA A 122 -3.26 2.18 -16.03
CA ALA A 122 -4.47 1.38 -16.12
C ALA A 122 -5.55 1.83 -15.13
N PHE A 123 -5.19 2.19 -13.90
CA PHE A 123 -6.14 2.68 -12.90
C PHE A 123 -6.67 4.07 -13.25
N ALA A 124 -5.81 5.00 -13.67
CA ALA A 124 -6.22 6.34 -14.10
C ALA A 124 -7.22 6.29 -15.26
N ASN A 125 -7.01 5.40 -16.23
CA ASN A 125 -7.93 5.21 -17.35
C ASN A 125 -9.31 4.71 -16.92
N ASN A 126 -9.39 3.93 -15.84
CA ASN A 126 -10.65 3.41 -15.31
C ASN A 126 -11.31 4.37 -14.29
N MET A 127 -10.55 5.33 -13.75
CA MET A 127 -11.00 6.33 -12.78
C MET A 127 -11.24 7.69 -13.46
N ARG A 128 -11.90 7.70 -14.63
CA ARG A 128 -12.27 8.97 -15.27
C ARG A 128 -13.37 9.64 -14.47
N GLU A 129 -13.20 10.94 -14.25
CA GLU A 129 -14.30 11.77 -13.74
C GLU A 129 -15.50 11.62 -14.68
N PRO A 130 -16.74 11.60 -14.16
CA PRO A 130 -17.92 11.78 -15.00
C PRO A 130 -17.73 13.04 -15.85
N PRO A 131 -18.31 13.10 -17.07
CA PRO A 131 -18.14 14.24 -17.96
C PRO A 131 -18.38 15.54 -17.20
N SER A 132 -17.44 16.49 -17.34
CA SER A 132 -17.40 17.78 -16.65
C SER A 132 -18.80 18.38 -16.51
N ILE A 133 -19.43 18.20 -15.35
CA ILE A 133 -20.50 19.08 -14.92
C ILE A 133 -19.78 20.36 -14.51
N ASP A 134 -20.13 21.49 -15.13
CA ASP A 134 -19.52 22.78 -14.81
C ASP A 134 -19.46 22.96 -13.28
N PRO A 135 -18.27 23.12 -12.68
CA PRO A 135 -18.13 23.28 -11.23
C PRO A 135 -18.97 24.42 -10.68
N ILE A 136 -19.19 25.47 -11.49
CA ILE A 136 -20.08 26.59 -11.15
C ILE A 136 -21.53 26.10 -11.10
N HIS A 137 -21.96 25.30 -12.06
CA HIS A 137 -23.30 24.70 -12.07
C HIS A 137 -23.53 23.80 -10.85
N VAL A 138 -22.61 22.88 -10.54
CA VAL A 138 -22.73 22.01 -9.34
C VAL A 138 -22.82 22.85 -8.07
N ARG A 139 -21.95 23.85 -7.92
CA ARG A 139 -21.95 24.71 -6.72
C ARG A 139 -23.23 25.54 -6.60
N THR A 140 -23.74 26.03 -7.73
CA THR A 140 -24.98 26.82 -7.78
C THR A 140 -26.19 25.96 -7.47
N GLU A 141 -26.29 24.77 -8.06
CA GLU A 141 -27.35 23.79 -7.81
C GLU A 141 -27.36 23.34 -6.33
N LEU A 142 -26.19 22.99 -5.77
CA LEU A 142 -26.07 22.64 -4.35
C LEU A 142 -26.50 23.78 -3.44
N ARG A 143 -26.09 25.02 -3.75
CA ARG A 143 -26.50 26.21 -2.98
C ARG A 143 -28.01 26.44 -3.07
N TRP A 144 -28.60 26.26 -4.25
CA TRP A 144 -30.05 26.38 -4.44
C TRP A 144 -30.81 25.32 -3.64
N ARG A 145 -30.40 24.05 -3.71
CA ARG A 145 -30.99 22.96 -2.91
C ARG A 145 -30.84 23.20 -1.41
N TYR A 146 -29.68 23.69 -0.98
CA TYR A 146 -29.45 24.05 0.42
C TYR A 146 -30.44 25.12 0.91
N HIS A 147 -30.68 26.16 0.11
CA HIS A 147 -31.67 27.20 0.45
C HIS A 147 -33.11 26.66 0.45
N GLN A 148 -33.45 25.71 -0.44
CA GLN A 148 -34.78 25.11 -0.47
C GLN A 148 -35.08 24.21 0.73
N LEU A 149 -34.08 23.48 1.22
CA LEU A 149 -34.24 22.57 2.35
C LEU A 149 -34.50 23.29 3.67
N GLN A 150 -34.28 24.62 3.73
CA GLN A 150 -34.35 25.44 4.95
C GLN A 150 -33.84 24.67 6.17
N PRO A 151 -32.60 24.16 6.12
CA PRO A 151 -32.10 23.30 7.19
C PRO A 151 -32.18 24.08 8.50
N ASP A 152 -32.77 23.47 9.51
CA ASP A 152 -32.72 23.97 10.89
C ASP A 152 -31.23 24.03 11.26
N VAL A 153 -30.66 25.24 11.25
CA VAL A 153 -29.25 25.44 11.56
C VAL A 153 -29.15 25.38 13.08
N ASP A 154 -29.01 24.18 13.61
CA ASP A 154 -28.56 24.02 14.99
C ASP A 154 -27.11 24.56 15.05
N ASP A 155 -26.93 25.71 15.68
CA ASP A 155 -25.62 26.35 15.88
C ASP A 155 -24.66 25.49 16.74
N ARG A 156 -25.14 24.35 17.26
CA ARG A 156 -24.31 23.40 17.98
C ARG A 156 -23.25 22.78 17.07
N PRO A 157 -22.02 22.62 17.57
CA PRO A 157 -20.98 21.93 16.83
C PRO A 157 -21.43 20.50 16.53
N LEU A 158 -21.33 20.11 15.25
CA LEU A 158 -21.69 18.78 14.77
C LEU A 158 -20.97 17.70 15.58
N LEU A 159 -19.69 17.91 15.87
CA LEU A 159 -18.82 16.98 16.58
C LEU A 159 -18.43 17.50 17.96
N THR A 160 -18.32 16.58 18.91
CA THR A 160 -17.77 16.84 20.25
C THR A 160 -16.49 16.04 20.45
N SER A 161 -15.60 16.50 21.34
CA SER A 161 -14.35 15.80 21.65
C SER A 161 -14.61 14.38 22.16
N ALA A 162 -15.72 14.18 22.89
CA ALA A 162 -16.17 12.87 23.33
C ALA A 162 -16.54 11.96 22.16
N SER A 163 -17.27 12.45 21.14
CA SER A 163 -17.62 11.64 19.98
C SER A 163 -16.38 11.27 19.16
N ILE A 164 -15.45 12.21 18.96
CA ILE A 164 -14.17 11.96 18.29
C ILE A 164 -13.33 10.93 19.06
N ARG A 165 -13.24 11.04 20.39
CA ARG A 165 -12.53 10.07 21.24
C ARG A 165 -13.13 8.67 21.11
N GLN A 166 -14.46 8.55 21.04
CA GLN A 166 -15.12 7.26 20.81
C GLN A 166 -14.82 6.67 19.41
N ILE A 167 -14.79 7.50 18.37
CA ILE A 167 -14.45 7.05 17.01
C ILE A 167 -12.98 6.58 16.97
N ILE A 168 -12.06 7.36 17.55
CA ILE A 168 -10.64 7.00 17.66
C ILE A 168 -10.47 5.69 18.43
N ALA A 169 -11.21 5.48 19.52
CA ALA A 169 -11.17 4.25 20.30
C ALA A 169 -11.57 3.02 19.45
N LYS A 170 -12.54 3.18 18.54
CA LYS A 170 -13.01 2.12 17.61
C LYS A 170 -12.10 1.89 16.40
N LEU A 171 -11.13 2.78 16.11
CA LEU A 171 -10.22 2.58 14.99
C LEU A 171 -9.42 1.27 15.14
N PRO A 172 -9.33 0.44 14.08
CA PRO A 172 -8.56 -0.79 14.12
C PRO A 172 -7.06 -0.49 14.24
N ARG A 173 -6.37 -1.28 15.07
CA ARG A 173 -4.90 -1.28 15.20
C ARG A 173 -4.26 -2.07 14.05
N ARG A 174 -2.96 -1.83 13.83
CA ARG A 174 -2.11 -2.52 12.85
C ARG A 174 -2.62 -2.43 11.41
N LYS A 175 -3.28 -1.31 11.08
CA LYS A 175 -3.62 -0.98 9.70
C LYS A 175 -2.46 -0.25 9.05
N ALA A 176 -2.32 -0.42 7.75
CA ALA A 176 -1.34 0.31 6.97
C ALA A 176 -1.65 1.82 7.05
N PRO A 177 -0.64 2.68 7.28
CA PRO A 177 -0.83 4.13 7.31
C PRO A 177 -1.07 4.67 5.90
N GLY A 178 -1.55 5.91 5.82
CA GLY A 178 -1.66 6.66 4.57
C GLY A 178 -0.31 7.15 4.07
N ILE A 179 -0.34 8.06 3.10
CA ILE A 179 0.85 8.69 2.52
C ILE A 179 1.68 9.49 3.56
N ASP A 180 1.05 9.92 4.64
CA ASP A 180 1.66 10.62 5.77
C ASP A 180 2.45 9.69 6.72
N GLY A 181 2.31 8.38 6.58
CA GLY A 181 2.98 7.39 7.42
C GLY A 181 2.45 7.31 8.86
N LEU A 182 1.36 8.03 9.18
CA LEU A 182 0.79 8.06 10.53
C LEU A 182 -0.18 6.89 10.75
N PRO A 183 0.10 5.94 11.65
CA PRO A 183 -0.84 4.87 11.98
C PRO A 183 -1.90 5.32 12.99
N ASN A 184 -3.02 4.59 13.04
CA ASN A 184 -4.15 4.87 13.94
C ASN A 184 -3.76 4.84 15.42
N GLU A 185 -2.71 4.10 15.77
CA GLU A 185 -2.14 4.01 17.11
C GLU A 185 -1.72 5.37 17.66
N ILE A 186 -1.23 6.28 16.80
CA ILE A 186 -0.86 7.64 17.22
C ILE A 186 -2.11 8.38 17.70
N LEU A 187 -3.22 8.29 16.97
CA LEU A 187 -4.47 8.95 17.36
C LEU A 187 -4.97 8.48 18.73
N LYS A 188 -4.74 7.21 19.07
CA LYS A 188 -5.19 6.62 20.35
C LYS A 188 -4.40 7.08 21.57
N ILE A 189 -3.18 7.62 21.38
CA ILE A 189 -2.32 8.10 22.47
C ILE A 189 -2.30 9.64 22.56
N LEU A 190 -3.08 10.33 21.73
CA LEU A 190 -3.16 11.78 21.76
C LEU A 190 -3.77 12.29 23.09
N PRO A 191 -3.21 13.38 23.64
CA PRO A 191 -3.76 14.03 24.82
C PRO A 191 -5.10 14.72 24.49
N ASP A 192 -5.88 15.08 25.51
CA ASP A 192 -7.20 15.69 25.33
C ASP A 192 -7.15 16.99 24.52
N GLU A 193 -6.13 17.81 24.72
CA GLU A 193 -5.94 19.08 24.00
C GLU A 193 -5.78 18.86 22.49
N ALA A 194 -5.12 17.77 22.10
CA ALA A 194 -4.99 17.41 20.70
C ALA A 194 -6.31 16.89 20.11
N ILE A 195 -7.11 16.17 20.90
CA ILE A 195 -8.46 15.75 20.48
C ILE A 195 -9.38 16.97 20.31
N ASP A 196 -9.29 17.95 21.20
CA ASP A 196 -10.04 19.20 21.08
C ASP A 196 -9.65 19.95 19.80
N ALA A 197 -8.35 20.09 19.52
CA ALA A 197 -7.86 20.71 18.29
C ALA A 197 -8.35 19.99 17.02
N ILE A 198 -8.31 18.65 17.00
CA ILE A 198 -8.84 17.84 15.91
C ILE A 198 -10.35 18.07 15.76
N THR A 199 -11.09 18.13 16.87
CA THR A 199 -12.54 18.34 16.87
C THR A 199 -12.89 19.71 16.27
N THR A 200 -12.20 20.77 16.69
CA THR A 200 -12.35 22.11 16.12
C THR A 200 -12.05 22.13 14.62
N LEU A 201 -10.96 21.46 14.21
CA LEU A 201 -10.60 21.36 12.79
C LEU A 201 -11.68 20.65 11.97
N LEU A 202 -12.19 19.51 12.44
CA LEU A 202 -13.23 18.75 11.73
C LEU A 202 -14.55 19.53 11.63
N ASN A 203 -14.97 20.19 12.71
CA ASN A 203 -16.13 21.08 12.68
C ASN A 203 -15.92 22.23 11.69
N LYS A 204 -14.72 22.80 11.61
CA LYS A 204 -14.41 23.85 10.62
C LYS A 204 -14.50 23.31 9.19
N ILE A 205 -13.95 22.14 8.92
CA ILE A 205 -14.03 21.47 7.61
C ILE A 205 -15.50 21.25 7.22
N PHE A 206 -16.35 20.78 8.13
CA PHE A 206 -17.76 20.54 7.82
C PHE A 206 -18.58 21.82 7.67
N SER A 207 -18.31 22.85 8.48
CA SER A 207 -18.99 24.15 8.35
C SER A 207 -18.63 24.90 7.07
N THR A 208 -17.41 24.73 6.57
CA THR A 208 -16.91 25.43 5.36
C THR A 208 -17.09 24.61 4.09
N GLY A 209 -17.22 23.28 4.21
CA GLY A 209 -17.15 22.37 3.07
C GLY A 209 -15.74 22.25 2.46
N GLU A 210 -14.71 22.81 3.11
CA GLU A 210 -13.35 22.84 2.59
C GLU A 210 -12.53 21.65 3.10
N TYR A 211 -12.44 20.61 2.29
CA TYR A 211 -11.60 19.46 2.61
C TYR A 211 -10.12 19.75 2.34
N PRO A 212 -9.19 19.47 3.29
CA PRO A 212 -7.77 19.79 3.13
C PRO A 212 -7.15 19.12 1.90
N ALA A 213 -6.39 19.87 1.11
CA ALA A 213 -5.73 19.33 -0.09
C ALA A 213 -4.82 18.11 0.19
N PRO A 214 -4.04 18.06 1.30
CA PRO A 214 -3.25 16.86 1.62
C PRO A 214 -4.11 15.61 1.86
N TRP A 215 -5.35 15.78 2.33
CA TRP A 215 -6.28 14.68 2.61
C TRP A 215 -6.99 14.17 1.36
N LYS A 216 -6.95 14.92 0.26
CA LYS A 216 -7.44 14.48 -1.07
C LYS A 216 -6.50 13.51 -1.76
N HIS A 217 -5.29 13.32 -1.23
CA HIS A 217 -4.28 12.42 -1.78
C HIS A 217 -4.24 11.11 -0.98
N ALA A 218 -4.12 9.99 -1.68
CA ALA A 218 -4.07 8.66 -1.09
C ALA A 218 -2.89 7.85 -1.66
N LEU A 219 -2.33 6.95 -0.85
CA LEU A 219 -1.39 5.95 -1.34
C LEU A 219 -2.18 4.79 -1.96
N VAL A 220 -2.07 4.61 -3.28
CA VAL A 220 -2.80 3.56 -4.01
C VAL A 220 -1.97 2.28 -4.04
N LEU A 221 -2.45 1.23 -3.37
CA LEU A 221 -1.83 -0.08 -3.35
C LEU A 221 -2.60 -1.08 -4.23
N PRO A 222 -1.96 -1.72 -5.22
CA PRO A 222 -2.60 -2.75 -6.03
C PRO A 222 -2.71 -4.08 -5.28
N ILE A 223 -3.93 -4.59 -5.11
CA ILE A 223 -4.20 -5.91 -4.53
C ILE A 223 -4.71 -6.87 -5.60
N PRO A 224 -4.13 -8.07 -5.76
CA PRO A 224 -4.60 -9.04 -6.74
C PRO A 224 -6.03 -9.50 -6.43
N LYS A 225 -6.85 -9.64 -7.48
CA LYS A 225 -8.18 -10.25 -7.40
C LYS A 225 -8.06 -11.73 -6.97
N PRO A 226 -9.05 -12.28 -6.27
CA PRO A 226 -9.10 -13.72 -6.02
C PRO A 226 -9.24 -14.47 -7.35
N GLY A 227 -8.61 -15.64 -7.46
CA GLY A 227 -8.70 -16.50 -8.62
C GLY A 227 -7.35 -16.82 -9.29
N PRO A 228 -7.37 -17.41 -10.49
CA PRO A 228 -6.14 -17.78 -11.20
C PRO A 228 -5.30 -16.54 -11.49
N VAL A 229 -4.00 -16.62 -11.18
CA VAL A 229 -3.07 -15.51 -11.33
C VAL A 229 -2.97 -15.09 -12.79
N GLN A 230 -3.37 -13.86 -13.07
CA GLN A 230 -3.19 -13.23 -14.37
C GLN A 230 -2.09 -12.18 -14.32
N ASN A 231 -1.51 -11.91 -15.48
CA ASN A 231 -0.44 -10.92 -15.62
C ASN A 231 -0.98 -9.58 -16.11
N THR A 232 -2.28 -9.33 -16.12
CA THR A 232 -2.86 -8.09 -16.65
C THR A 232 -3.07 -7.04 -15.54
N PRO A 233 -3.01 -5.73 -15.85
CA PRO A 233 -3.35 -4.69 -14.87
C PRO A 233 -4.76 -4.84 -14.30
N SER A 234 -5.73 -5.29 -15.12
CA SER A 234 -7.12 -5.52 -14.73
C SER A 234 -7.30 -6.59 -13.65
N PHE A 235 -6.29 -7.43 -13.41
CA PHE A 235 -6.29 -8.41 -12.33
C PHE A 235 -6.06 -7.78 -10.96
N TYR A 236 -5.60 -6.53 -10.88
CA TYR A 236 -5.36 -5.83 -9.62
C TYR A 236 -6.51 -4.87 -9.32
N ARG A 237 -6.87 -4.76 -8.04
CA ARG A 237 -7.78 -3.76 -7.50
C ARG A 237 -6.96 -2.65 -6.85
N PRO A 238 -7.20 -1.38 -7.17
CA PRO A 238 -6.61 -0.29 -6.42
C PRO A 238 -7.26 -0.20 -5.04
N ILE A 239 -6.45 -0.15 -3.99
CA ILE A 239 -6.89 0.20 -2.64
C ILE A 239 -6.23 1.51 -2.25
N SER A 240 -7.04 2.52 -1.97
CA SER A 240 -6.58 3.82 -1.48
C SER A 240 -6.36 3.78 0.02
N LEU A 241 -5.11 3.99 0.45
CA LEU A 241 -4.78 4.24 1.86
C LEU A 241 -4.78 5.74 2.12
N LEU A 242 -5.83 6.18 2.81
CA LEU A 242 -6.01 7.58 3.23
C LEU A 242 -5.19 7.90 4.49
N PRO A 243 -4.77 9.16 4.67
CA PRO A 243 -4.27 9.67 5.95
C PRO A 243 -5.20 9.33 7.12
N SER A 244 -4.66 8.99 8.29
CA SER A 244 -5.50 8.59 9.44
C SER A 244 -6.49 9.67 9.88
N LEU A 245 -6.12 10.94 9.77
CA LEU A 245 -7.01 12.08 10.07
C LEU A 245 -8.09 12.28 8.99
N SER A 246 -7.75 12.07 7.72
CA SER A 246 -8.71 12.09 6.60
C SER A 246 -9.80 11.03 6.81
N ARG A 247 -9.39 9.81 7.16
CA ARG A 247 -10.30 8.71 7.50
C ARG A 247 -11.14 9.01 8.74
N LEU A 248 -10.55 9.65 9.76
CA LEU A 248 -11.28 10.06 10.96
C LEU A 248 -12.41 11.03 10.60
N ALA A 249 -12.16 11.99 9.71
CA ALA A 249 -13.19 12.89 9.20
C ALA A 249 -14.34 12.13 8.53
N GLU A 250 -14.05 11.22 7.60
CA GLU A 250 -15.08 10.41 6.93
C GLU A 250 -15.92 9.58 7.92
N LEU A 251 -15.26 8.95 8.89
CA LEU A 251 -15.93 8.16 9.92
C LEU A 251 -16.79 9.00 10.86
N SER A 252 -16.41 10.26 11.11
CA SER A 252 -17.20 11.19 11.91
C SER A 252 -18.48 11.66 11.20
N LEU A 253 -18.47 11.68 9.87
CA LEU A 253 -19.64 12.03 9.05
C LEU A 253 -20.59 10.84 8.83
N LEU A 254 -20.07 9.61 8.87
CA LEU A 254 -20.81 8.38 8.58
C LEU A 254 -22.15 8.21 9.32
N PRO A 255 -22.28 8.52 10.64
CA PRO A 255 -23.56 8.41 11.34
C PRO A 255 -24.65 9.31 10.75
N TYR A 256 -24.27 10.52 10.32
CA TYR A 256 -25.19 11.50 9.74
C TYR A 256 -25.63 11.08 8.33
N LEU A 257 -24.71 10.56 7.52
CA LEU A 257 -25.04 10.03 6.20
C LEU A 257 -25.99 8.83 6.29
N ARG A 258 -25.77 7.95 7.27
CA ARG A 258 -26.68 6.81 7.51
C ARG A 258 -28.06 7.23 8.00
N ALA A 259 -28.15 8.30 8.78
CA ALA A 259 -29.44 8.83 9.19
C ALA A 259 -30.18 9.52 8.04
N ALA A 260 -29.45 10.12 7.10
CA ALA A 260 -30.01 10.86 5.97
C ALA A 260 -30.35 9.99 4.75
N LEU A 261 -29.67 8.85 4.59
CA LEU A 261 -29.89 7.93 3.47
C LEU A 261 -30.76 6.74 3.93
N PRO A 262 -31.82 6.38 3.19
CA PRO A 262 -32.63 5.19 3.52
C PRO A 262 -31.75 3.93 3.47
N ASP A 263 -32.08 2.91 4.27
CA ASP A 263 -31.34 1.64 4.45
C ASP A 263 -31.15 0.80 3.16
N ALA A 264 -31.56 1.30 2.00
CA ALA A 264 -31.50 0.62 0.71
C ALA A 264 -30.72 1.43 -0.34
N LEU A 265 -29.40 1.21 -0.38
CA LEU A 265 -28.57 1.26 -1.58
C LEU A 265 -27.52 0.14 -1.52
#